data_AF-A0A4R2ID20-F1
#
_entry.id   AF-A0A4R2ID20-F1
#
_cell.length_a   1.000
_cell.length_b   1.000
_cell.length_c   1.000
_cell.angle_alpha   90.00
_cell.angle_beta   90.00
_cell.angle_gamma   90.00
#
_symmetry.space_group_name_H-M   'P 1'
#
loop_
_entity.id
_entity.type
_entity.pdbx_description
1 polymer ?
#
loop_
_entity_poly.entity_id
_entity_poly.type
_entity_poly.pdbx_seq_one_letter_code
_entity_poly.pdbx_strand_id
1 'polypeptide(L)' 'MRSLAIGVAVLLCTGLSACAGSGGRNGVARSSYDGDIDYGKVIAVNQWALRRHATVMWVNYPTRPERLARNDG' A
#
# COMPACT_ATOMS: atom_id res chain seq x y z
N MET A 1 25.25 -16.01 -36.78
CA MET A 1 24.83 -16.91 -35.67
C MET A 1 25.20 -16.40 -34.28
N ARG A 2 26.34 -15.70 -34.05
CA ARG A 2 26.72 -15.19 -32.73
C ARG A 2 25.80 -14.07 -32.17
N SER A 3 25.26 -13.20 -33.03
CA SER A 3 24.40 -12.08 -32.58
C SER A 3 22.99 -12.51 -32.13
N LEU A 4 22.49 -13.65 -32.61
CA LEU A 4 21.19 -14.20 -32.20
C LEU A 4 21.25 -14.74 -30.76
N ALA A 5 22.38 -15.33 -30.35
CA ALA A 5 22.57 -15.85 -29.01
C ALA A 5 22.57 -14.74 -27.95
N ILE A 6 23.14 -13.58 -28.28
CA ILE A 6 23.18 -12.43 -27.37
C ILE A 6 21.77 -11.85 -27.17
N GLY A 7 20.96 -11.76 -28.23
CA GLY A 7 19.58 -11.26 -28.13
C GLY A 7 18.68 -12.12 -27.25
N VAL A 8 18.82 -13.45 -27.31
CA VAL A 8 18.05 -14.38 -26.49
C VAL A 8 18.44 -14.30 -25.00
N ALA A 9 19.73 -14.12 -24.71
CA ALA A 9 20.21 -13.97 -23.33
C ALA A 9 19.66 -12.69 -22.66
N VAL A 10 19.58 -11.58 -23.39
CA VAL A 10 19.03 -10.31 -22.87
C VAL A 10 17.52 -10.44 -22.60
N LEU A 11 16.77 -11.15 -23.46
CA LEU A 11 15.34 -11.42 -23.26
C LEU A 11 15.06 -12.32 -22.05
N LEU A 12 15.92 -13.30 -21.78
CA LEU A 12 15.81 -14.15 -20.59
C LEU A 12 16.13 -13.38 -19.29
N CYS A 13 17.09 -12.46 -19.32
CA CYS A 13 17.44 -11.66 -18.14
C CYS A 13 16.38 -10.58 -17.80
N THR A 14 15.66 -10.03 -18.78
CA THR A 14 14.61 -9.03 -18.53
C THR A 14 13.29 -9.67 -18.07
N GLY A 15 12.98 -10.90 -18.50
CA GLY A 15 11.76 -11.61 -18.09
C GLY A 15 11.74 -12.01 -16.60
N LEU A 16 12.90 -12.29 -16.01
CA LEU A 16 13.03 -12.66 -14.60
C LEU A 16 13.01 -11.46 -13.64
N SER A 17 13.01 -10.21 -14.14
CA SER A 17 12.91 -9.01 -13.29
C SER A 17 11.46 -8.55 -13.07
N ALA A 18 10.47 -9.23 -13.67
CA ALA A 18 9.05 -8.89 -13.55
C ALA A 18 8.36 -9.50 -12.31
N CYS A 19 9.06 -10.30 -11.49
CA CYS A 19 8.50 -10.96 -10.30
C CYS A 19 8.58 -10.14 -9.00
N ALA A 20 8.99 -8.87 -9.03
CA ALA A 20 8.78 -7.94 -7.90
C ALA A 20 7.35 -7.33 -7.88
N GLY A 21 6.41 -7.95 -8.57
CA GLY A 21 4.99 -7.64 -8.47
C GLY A 21 4.28 -8.57 -7.49
N SER A 22 4.02 -8.11 -6.26
CA SER A 22 2.79 -8.48 -5.53
C SER A 22 2.57 -7.57 -4.31
N GLY A 23 2.54 -6.26 -4.54
CA GLY A 23 1.96 -5.29 -3.62
C GLY A 23 0.97 -4.46 -4.39
N GLY A 24 -0.16 -5.06 -4.80
CA GLY A 24 -1.21 -4.33 -5.49
C GLY A 24 -1.52 -3.04 -4.73
N ARG A 25 -1.56 -1.90 -5.42
CA ARG A 25 -1.81 -0.56 -4.87
C ARG A 25 -3.13 -0.42 -4.07
N ASN A 26 -3.90 -1.51 -3.97
CA ASN A 26 -5.26 -1.56 -3.46
C ASN A 26 -5.46 -2.64 -2.36
N GLY A 27 -4.39 -3.19 -1.76
CA GLY A 27 -4.44 -4.35 -0.86
C GLY A 27 -5.27 -4.24 0.43
N VAL A 28 -5.85 -3.10 0.76
CA VAL A 28 -6.73 -2.94 1.95
C VAL A 28 -7.90 -1.97 1.74
N ALA A 29 -8.31 -1.69 0.50
CA ALA A 29 -9.55 -0.95 0.26
C ALA A 29 -10.76 -1.89 0.25
N ARG A 30 -10.93 -2.70 1.30
CA ARG A 30 -12.11 -3.56 1.46
C ARG A 30 -13.23 -2.76 2.12
N SER A 31 -14.04 -2.13 1.27
CA SER A 31 -15.52 -2.11 1.25
C SER A 31 -16.37 -1.93 2.53
N SER A 32 -15.81 -1.60 3.68
CA SER A 32 -16.60 -1.26 4.86
C SER A 32 -15.83 -0.20 5.63
N TYR A 33 -16.32 1.04 5.62
CA TYR A 33 -15.87 2.03 6.58
C TYR A 33 -16.27 1.47 7.95
N ASP A 34 -15.30 0.97 8.69
CA ASP A 34 -15.50 0.59 10.08
C ASP A 34 -15.69 1.91 10.84
N GLY A 35 -16.91 2.14 11.35
CA GLY A 35 -17.30 3.40 11.98
C GLY A 35 -16.42 3.76 13.17
N ASP A 36 -15.77 2.76 13.75
CA ASP A 36 -14.88 2.93 14.89
C ASP A 36 -13.50 3.46 14.48
N ILE A 37 -13.10 3.34 13.20
CA ILE A 37 -11.79 3.82 12.75
C ILE A 37 -11.79 5.34 12.62
N ASP A 38 -10.76 5.96 13.22
CA ASP A 38 -10.46 7.38 13.06
C ASP A 38 -9.70 7.62 11.75
N TYR A 39 -10.45 7.66 10.65
CA TYR A 39 -9.89 7.92 9.31
C TYR A 39 -9.18 9.28 9.21
N GLY A 40 -9.57 10.27 10.02
CA GLY A 40 -8.90 11.57 10.06
C GLY A 40 -7.42 11.43 10.46
N LYS A 41 -7.16 10.65 11.51
CA LYS A 41 -5.78 10.34 11.94
C LYS A 41 -5.02 9.51 10.92
N VAL A 42 -5.66 8.49 10.33
CA VAL A 42 -5.03 7.64 9.30
C VAL A 42 -4.55 8.49 8.12
N ILE A 43 -5.43 9.37 7.62
CA ILE A 43 -5.11 10.26 6.49
C ILE A 43 -3.97 11.22 6.86
N ALA A 44 -4.05 11.85 8.03
CA ALA A 44 -3.03 12.81 8.47
C ALA A 44 -1.63 12.19 8.58
N VAL A 45 -1.52 11.01 9.19
CA VAL A 45 -0.25 10.29 9.35
C VAL A 45 0.28 9.78 8.01
N ASN A 46 -0.59 9.24 7.15
CA ASN A 46 -0.19 8.78 5.82
C ASN A 46 0.35 9.95 4.97
N GLN A 47 -0.30 11.12 4.99
CA GLN A 47 0.20 12.31 4.30
C GLN A 47 1.51 12.84 4.88
N TRP A 48 1.68 12.79 6.22
CA TRP A 48 2.93 13.14 6.86
C TRP A 48 4.10 12.24 6.41
N ALA A 49 3.85 10.94 6.28
CA ALA A 49 4.85 9.95 5.85
C ALA A 49 5.19 10.09 4.37
N LEU A 50 4.18 10.27 3.50
CA LEU A 50 4.37 10.49 2.06
C LEU A 50 5.29 11.70 1.78
N ARG A 51 5.09 12.80 2.52
CA ARG A 51 5.95 14.00 2.42
C ARG A 51 7.41 13.77 2.83
N ARG A 52 7.72 12.64 3.46
CA ARG A 52 9.06 12.24 3.92
C ARG A 52 9.60 11.05 3.16
N HIS A 53 8.98 10.67 2.04
CA HIS A 53 9.32 9.48 1.28
C HIS A 53 9.29 8.19 2.14
N ALA A 54 8.42 8.16 3.15
CA ALA A 54 8.21 7.01 4.02
C ALA A 54 6.84 6.36 3.74
N THR A 55 6.70 5.10 4.13
CA THR A 55 5.44 4.34 4.04
C THR A 55 5.00 3.90 5.44
N VAL A 56 3.70 3.98 5.71
CA VAL A 56 3.10 3.56 6.99
C VAL A 56 2.41 2.23 6.79
N MET A 57 2.77 1.26 7.63
CA MET A 57 2.05 -0.01 7.77
C MET A 57 1.30 0.02 9.10
N TRP A 58 -0.02 -0.01 9.04
CA TRP A 58 -0.86 -0.02 10.23
C TRP A 58 -0.99 -1.44 10.75
N VAL A 59 -0.38 -1.72 11.91
CA VAL A 59 -0.58 -2.98 12.64
C VAL A 59 -1.93 -2.96 13.37
N ASN A 60 -2.30 -1.79 13.91
CA ASN A 60 -3.61 -1.52 14.49
C ASN A 60 -4.09 -0.16 13.96
N TYR A 61 -5.34 -0.10 13.50
CA TYR A 61 -5.93 1.17 13.10
C TYR A 61 -6.27 2.01 14.32
N PRO A 62 -6.08 3.35 14.27
CA PRO A 62 -6.55 4.22 15.33
C PRO A 62 -8.07 4.20 15.37
N THR A 63 -8.64 4.02 16.55
CA THR A 63 -10.08 4.08 16.77
C THR A 63 -10.50 5.41 17.37
N ARG A 64 -11.75 5.80 17.13
CA ARG A 64 -12.37 6.94 17.79
C ARG A 64 -12.59 6.59 19.26
N PRO A 65 -12.34 7.52 20.19
CA PRO A 65 -12.67 7.28 21.58
C PRO A 65 -14.20 7.11 21.72
N GLU A 66 -14.61 6.09 22.48
CA GLU A 66 -16.00 5.67 22.72
C GLU A 66 -16.95 6.84 23.07
N ARG A 67 -16.43 7.85 23.79
CA ARG A 67 -17.17 9.06 24.16
C ARG A 67 -17.64 9.88 22.95
N LEU A 68 -16.86 9.92 21.88
CA LEU A 68 -17.21 10.66 20.66
C LEU A 68 -18.11 9.82 19.74
N ALA A 69 -17.89 8.50 19.64
CA ALA A 69 -18.71 7.61 18.83
C ALA A 69 -20.20 7.60 19.22
N ARG A 70 -20.51 7.81 20.51
CA ARG A 70 -21.89 7.86 21.04
C ARG A 70 -22.69 9.11 20.66
N ASN A 71 -22.04 10.20 20.24
CA ASN A 71 -22.74 11.47 19.93
C ASN A 71 -23.07 11.65 18.44
N ASP A 72 -22.64 10.72 17.59
CA ASP A 72 -22.79 10.79 16.13
C ASP A 72 -23.88 9.82 15.59
N GLY A 73 -24.70 9.25 16.48
CA GLY A 73 -25.83 8.35 16.16
C GLY A 73 -27.13 8.81 16.80
#